data_AF-A0A8E2DL67-F1
#
_entry.id   AF-A0A8E2DL67-F1
#
_cell.length_a   1.000
_cell.length_b   1.000
_cell.length_c   1.000
_cell.angle_alpha   90.00
_cell.angle_beta   90.00
_cell.angle_gamma   90.00
#
_symmetry.space_group_name_H-M   'P 1'
#
loop_
_entity.id
_entity.type
_entity.pdbx_description
1 polymer ?
#
loop_
_entity_poly.entity_id
_entity_poly.type
_entity_poly.pdbx_seq_one_letter_code
_entity_poly.pdbx_strand_id
1 'polypeptide(L)'
;MISETGSGDSIDEFKAIFIGVVQGHHWAWEVAGVLHRDISMENIMFYRSGSEVVGMLNDWDHAEEQCNLRQIKFDIVPARREVQKIDGVSNEQNTPNNAEIDCDPPQSKGKCSDNSTQTSESQLGTVKARYRAGTIPFMAIELLQAKSVYPFHRYRFDIESFCYVLVWFCLGFDPQKHTVAHIERWDHEDLMRNAWAKLRFLEDHRERKILWNRARSKKYLNLCKTWAVPISHMLCDVQERDRAIKHLIIEDYVSSPEQLSDKIGGWKREVASYEQAREQVITYEKVMNVLLR
;
A
#
# COMPACT_ATOMS: atom_id res chain seq x y z
N MET A 1 -11.92 -3.77 -22.87
CA MET A 1 -12.19 -3.56 -24.30
C MET A 1 -11.13 -2.64 -24.86
N ILE A 2 -10.35 -3.11 -25.83
CA ILE A 2 -9.51 -2.26 -26.69
C ILE A 2 -9.97 -2.59 -28.10
N SER A 3 -10.57 -1.62 -28.81
CA SER A 3 -10.99 -1.76 -30.20
C SER A 3 -9.88 -1.26 -31.13
N GLU A 4 -9.66 -2.03 -32.19
CA GLU A 4 -8.70 -1.80 -33.27
C GLU A 4 -8.91 -0.45 -33.98
N THR A 5 -7.85 0.36 -34.07
CA THR A 5 -7.36 1.00 -35.32
C THR A 5 -6.11 1.84 -34.99
N GLY A 6 -4.95 1.48 -35.57
CA GLY A 6 -3.73 2.31 -35.51
C GLY A 6 -2.47 1.47 -35.34
N SER A 7 -1.71 1.30 -36.41
CA SER A 7 -0.50 0.46 -36.52
C SER A 7 0.75 1.05 -35.83
N GLY A 8 0.56 1.61 -34.62
CA GLY A 8 1.56 2.13 -33.68
C GLY A 8 0.82 2.90 -32.57
N ASP A 9 0.87 2.55 -31.28
CA ASP A 9 1.69 1.55 -30.61
C ASP A 9 1.06 1.18 -29.25
N SER A 10 0.59 -0.07 -29.06
CA SER A 10 -0.05 -0.51 -27.79
C SER A 10 0.86 -0.38 -26.56
N ILE A 11 2.19 -0.30 -26.80
CA ILE A 11 3.17 -0.10 -25.73
C ILE A 11 3.29 1.37 -25.36
N ASP A 12 3.25 2.28 -26.33
CA ASP A 12 3.37 3.71 -26.06
C ASP A 12 2.09 4.21 -25.38
N GLU A 13 0.94 3.67 -25.77
CA GLU A 13 -0.31 3.89 -25.03
C GLU A 13 -0.20 3.37 -23.60
N PHE A 14 0.30 2.14 -23.39
CA PHE A 14 0.52 1.63 -22.04
C PHE A 14 1.49 2.51 -21.24
N LYS A 15 2.59 2.95 -21.86
CA LYS A 15 3.56 3.84 -21.22
C LYS A 15 2.90 5.14 -20.80
N ALA A 16 2.16 5.79 -21.70
CA ALA A 16 1.45 7.04 -21.42
C ALA A 16 0.42 6.88 -20.30
N ILE A 17 -0.35 5.79 -20.31
CA ILE A 17 -1.29 5.46 -19.24
C ILE A 17 -0.56 5.30 -17.91
N PHE A 18 0.46 4.43 -17.86
CA PHE A 18 1.16 4.12 -16.62
C PHE A 18 1.88 5.34 -16.03
N ILE A 19 2.52 6.14 -16.88
CA ILE A 19 3.15 7.42 -16.50
C ILE A 19 2.08 8.38 -15.93
N GLY A 20 0.95 8.55 -16.62
CA GLY A 20 -0.13 9.44 -16.17
C GLY A 20 -0.71 9.03 -14.82
N VAL A 21 -0.88 7.73 -14.58
CA VAL A 21 -1.36 7.18 -13.30
C VAL A 21 -0.38 7.49 -12.16
N VAL A 22 0.93 7.27 -12.36
CA VAL A 22 1.96 7.56 -11.33
C VAL A 22 2.04 9.07 -11.07
N GLN A 23 1.93 9.90 -12.10
CA GLN A 23 1.86 11.35 -11.97
C GLN A 23 0.62 11.81 -11.21
N GLY A 24 -0.56 11.24 -11.53
CA GLY A 24 -1.81 11.54 -10.86
C GLY A 24 -1.79 11.15 -9.39
N HIS A 25 -1.22 9.99 -9.06
CA HIS A 25 -0.96 9.58 -7.67
C HIS A 25 -0.09 10.58 -6.93
N HIS A 26 1.05 10.95 -7.52
CA HIS A 26 1.96 11.91 -6.89
C HIS A 26 1.32 13.28 -6.71
N TRP A 27 0.53 13.74 -7.67
CA TRP A 27 -0.21 15.00 -7.55
C TRP A 27 -1.23 14.96 -6.41
N ALA A 28 -1.99 13.86 -6.26
CA ALA A 28 -2.90 13.68 -5.13
C ALA A 28 -2.16 13.68 -3.78
N TRP A 29 -0.98 13.06 -3.72
CA TRP A 29 -0.12 13.09 -2.55
C TRP A 29 0.41 14.50 -2.23
N GLU A 30 0.96 15.22 -3.21
CA GLU A 30 1.56 16.53 -2.98
C GLU A 30 0.52 17.61 -2.65
N VAL A 31 -0.62 17.60 -3.34
CA VAL A 31 -1.64 18.66 -3.20
C VAL A 31 -2.60 18.37 -2.05
N ALA A 32 -3.06 17.12 -1.92
CA ALA A 32 -4.07 16.76 -0.94
C ALA A 32 -3.51 15.95 0.24
N GLY A 33 -2.25 15.50 0.18
CA GLY A 33 -1.70 14.63 1.20
C GLY A 33 -2.37 13.25 1.21
N VAL A 34 -2.86 12.74 0.08
CA VAL A 34 -3.65 11.50 0.07
C VAL A 34 -2.81 10.32 -0.44
N LEU A 35 -2.86 9.20 0.29
CA LEU A 35 -2.35 7.90 -0.18
C LEU A 35 -3.51 7.04 -0.69
N HIS A 36 -3.30 6.30 -1.77
CA HIS A 36 -4.35 5.53 -2.43
C HIS A 36 -4.67 4.22 -1.71
N ARG A 37 -3.61 3.49 -1.31
CA ARG A 37 -3.67 2.24 -0.51
C ARG A 37 -4.22 1.00 -1.21
N ASP A 38 -4.87 1.17 -2.35
CA ASP A 38 -5.31 0.05 -3.20
C ASP A 38 -4.93 0.22 -4.68
N ILE A 39 -3.64 0.46 -4.94
CA ILE A 39 -3.14 0.50 -6.33
C ILE A 39 -3.21 -0.92 -6.92
N SER A 40 -4.07 -1.10 -7.92
CA SER A 40 -4.33 -2.38 -8.56
C SER A 40 -4.58 -2.21 -10.07
N MET A 41 -4.62 -3.32 -10.81
CA MET A 41 -4.99 -3.29 -12.24
C MET A 41 -6.43 -2.79 -12.47
N GLU A 42 -7.33 -3.01 -11.52
CA GLU A 42 -8.75 -2.64 -11.62
C GLU A 42 -8.97 -1.15 -11.33
N ASN A 43 -8.05 -0.55 -10.56
CA ASN A 43 -8.08 0.85 -10.19
C ASN A 43 -7.27 1.75 -11.14
N ILE A 44 -6.83 1.20 -12.28
CA ILE A 44 -6.16 1.95 -13.35
C ILE A 44 -7.10 2.08 -14.54
N MET A 45 -7.53 3.31 -14.76
CA MET A 45 -8.39 3.69 -15.87
C MET A 45 -7.61 4.52 -16.88
N PHE A 46 -8.18 4.69 -18.06
CA PHE A 46 -7.64 5.63 -19.04
C PHE A 46 -8.77 6.34 -19.78
N TYR A 47 -8.49 7.59 -20.15
CA TYR A 47 -9.32 8.39 -21.03
C TYR A 47 -8.62 8.54 -22.38
N ARG A 48 -9.40 8.45 -23.47
CA ARG A 48 -8.91 8.63 -24.84
C ARG A 48 -9.66 9.77 -25.51
N SER A 49 -8.93 10.73 -26.05
CA SER A 49 -9.47 11.80 -26.90
C SER A 49 -8.63 11.88 -28.17
N GLY A 50 -9.19 11.39 -29.29
CA GLY A 50 -8.44 11.26 -30.54
C GLY A 50 -7.23 10.33 -30.38
N SER A 51 -6.04 10.85 -30.65
CA SER A 51 -4.76 10.14 -30.49
C SER A 51 -4.16 10.25 -29.08
N GLU A 52 -4.70 11.10 -28.22
CA GLU A 52 -4.19 11.28 -26.87
C GLU A 52 -4.82 10.27 -25.92
N VAL A 53 -3.98 9.68 -25.07
CA VAL A 53 -4.40 8.77 -24.00
C VAL A 53 -3.79 9.23 -22.69
N VAL A 54 -4.62 9.31 -21.66
CA VAL A 54 -4.23 9.72 -20.30
C VAL A 54 -4.68 8.66 -19.33
N GLY A 55 -3.75 8.14 -18.53
CA GLY A 55 -4.06 7.22 -17.45
C GLY A 55 -4.50 7.95 -16.18
N MET A 56 -5.43 7.37 -15.44
CA MET A 56 -6.01 7.95 -14.24
C MET A 56 -6.24 6.86 -13.19
N LEU A 57 -6.12 7.22 -11.90
CA LEU A 57 -6.52 6.37 -10.78
C LEU A 57 -7.98 6.63 -10.39
N ASN A 58 -8.74 5.56 -10.19
CA ASN A 58 -10.06 5.57 -9.56
C ASN A 58 -10.05 4.82 -8.23
N ASP A 59 -11.19 4.81 -7.54
CA ASP A 59 -11.41 4.08 -6.29
C ASP A 59 -10.54 4.55 -5.12
N TRP A 60 -10.80 5.80 -4.70
CA TRP A 60 -10.16 6.41 -3.53
C TRP A 60 -10.87 6.06 -2.21
N ASP A 61 -11.75 5.05 -2.19
CA ASP A 61 -12.54 4.70 -0.99
C ASP A 61 -11.69 4.15 0.16
N HIS A 62 -10.49 3.65 -0.17
CA HIS A 62 -9.49 3.18 0.79
C HIS A 62 -8.46 4.24 1.18
N ALA A 63 -8.53 5.43 0.59
CA ALA A 63 -7.51 6.44 0.74
C ALA A 63 -7.35 6.96 2.18
N GLU A 64 -6.16 7.46 2.50
CA GLU A 64 -5.83 8.00 3.82
C GLU A 64 -5.09 9.33 3.72
N GLU A 65 -5.55 10.32 4.47
CA GLU A 65 -4.92 11.64 4.53
C GLU A 65 -3.65 11.64 5.39
N GLN A 66 -2.63 12.36 4.92
CA GLN A 66 -1.31 12.50 5.52
C GLN A 66 -1.38 13.16 6.89
N CYS A 67 -2.41 13.95 7.20
CA CYS A 67 -2.59 14.58 8.50
C CYS A 67 -2.70 13.54 9.65
N ASN A 68 -3.26 12.36 9.37
CA ASN A 68 -3.29 11.22 10.29
C ASN A 68 -1.91 10.54 10.44
N LEU A 69 -1.00 10.76 9.48
CA LEU A 69 0.33 10.15 9.41
C LEU A 69 1.45 11.08 9.92
N ARG A 70 1.30 12.40 9.78
CA ARG A 70 2.27 13.43 10.21
C ARG A 70 2.44 13.47 11.73
N GLN A 71 1.43 13.05 12.48
CA GLN A 71 1.49 12.97 13.94
C GLN A 71 2.31 11.77 14.42
N ILE A 72 2.69 10.84 13.53
CA ILE A 72 3.19 9.53 13.90
C ILE A 72 4.61 9.33 13.39
N LYS A 73 5.55 9.55 14.31
CA LYS A 73 7.00 9.61 14.07
C LYS A 73 7.69 8.26 13.90
N PHE A 74 6.98 7.14 14.10
CA PHE A 74 7.53 5.79 13.97
C PHE A 74 6.58 4.92 13.16
N ASP A 75 7.13 3.95 12.43
CA ASP A 75 6.30 2.98 11.71
C ASP A 75 5.44 2.09 12.63
N ILE A 76 5.78 2.00 13.92
CA ILE A 76 5.15 1.08 14.87
C ILE A 76 4.06 1.76 15.68
N VAL A 77 2.82 1.26 15.58
CA VAL A 77 1.79 1.44 16.62
C VAL A 77 1.90 0.26 17.59
N PRO A 78 2.10 0.47 18.90
CA PRO A 78 1.96 -0.61 19.87
C PRO A 78 0.57 -1.22 19.70
N ALA A 79 0.47 -2.54 19.55
CA ALA A 79 -0.82 -3.22 19.52
C ALA A 79 -1.65 -2.74 20.72
N ARG A 80 -2.82 -2.13 20.48
CA ARG A 80 -3.76 -1.87 21.55
C ARG A 80 -4.00 -3.22 22.21
N ARG A 81 -3.65 -3.35 23.50
CA ARG A 81 -4.26 -4.40 24.31
C ARG A 81 -5.74 -4.15 24.18
N GLU A 82 -6.44 -5.03 23.45
CA GLU A 82 -7.87 -5.13 23.61
C GLU A 82 -8.07 -5.33 25.11
N VAL A 83 -8.58 -4.30 25.78
CA VAL A 83 -9.09 -4.47 27.13
C VAL A 83 -10.24 -5.43 26.92
N GLN A 84 -9.99 -6.72 27.16
CA GLN A 84 -11.05 -7.67 27.42
C GLN A 84 -11.87 -7.02 28.52
N LYS A 85 -13.04 -6.51 28.16
CA LYS A 85 -14.08 -6.25 29.13
C LYS A 85 -14.37 -7.62 29.74
N ILE A 86 -13.75 -7.90 30.88
CA ILE A 86 -14.25 -8.89 31.80
C ILE A 86 -15.46 -8.20 32.45
N ASP A 87 -16.55 -8.12 31.69
CA ASP A 87 -17.86 -7.87 32.27
C ASP A 87 -18.26 -9.19 32.90
N GLY A 88 -17.92 -9.34 34.18
CA GLY A 88 -18.42 -10.43 34.98
C GLY A 88 -19.93 -10.29 35.10
N VAL A 89 -20.67 -11.28 34.63
CA VAL A 89 -21.99 -11.59 35.20
C VAL A 89 -22.19 -13.11 35.19
N SER A 90 -22.52 -13.59 36.38
CA SER A 90 -23.13 -14.87 36.72
C SER A 90 -24.25 -15.34 35.78
N ASN A 91 -24.40 -16.65 35.70
CA ASN A 91 -25.56 -17.37 35.16
C ASN A 91 -26.90 -16.70 35.49
N GLU A 92 -27.80 -16.61 34.52
CA GLU A 92 -29.09 -17.30 34.57
C GLU A 92 -29.81 -17.32 33.21
N GLN A 93 -30.58 -18.39 33.04
CA GLN A 93 -31.26 -18.84 31.83
C GLN A 93 -32.53 -18.02 31.54
N ASN A 94 -32.84 -17.77 30.27
CA ASN A 94 -34.14 -18.09 29.66
C ASN A 94 -34.18 -17.67 28.18
N THR A 95 -34.54 -18.62 27.32
CA THR A 95 -34.96 -18.46 25.92
C THR A 95 -36.47 -18.14 25.85
N PRO A 96 -37.09 -18.10 24.66
CA PRO A 96 -36.96 -17.12 23.57
C PRO A 96 -38.35 -16.49 23.25
N ASN A 97 -38.44 -15.48 22.37
CA ASN A 97 -39.54 -15.41 21.39
C ASN A 97 -39.46 -14.23 20.40
N ASN A 98 -39.98 -14.54 19.21
CA ASN A 98 -40.12 -13.78 17.97
C ASN A 98 -40.81 -12.40 18.10
N ALA A 99 -40.45 -11.46 17.22
CA ALA A 99 -41.39 -10.74 16.36
C ALA A 99 -40.65 -9.82 15.37
N GLU A 100 -41.11 -9.83 14.12
CA GLU A 100 -40.82 -8.90 13.04
C GLU A 100 -41.36 -7.48 13.34
N ILE A 101 -41.15 -6.56 12.36
CA ILE A 101 -41.71 -5.20 12.14
C ILE A 101 -40.57 -4.15 12.21
N ASP A 102 -40.00 -3.66 11.11
CA ASP A 102 -40.51 -2.87 9.96
C ASP A 102 -40.23 -1.35 10.11
N CYS A 103 -39.81 -0.78 8.98
CA CYS A 103 -39.80 0.62 8.55
C CYS A 103 -39.14 1.76 9.35
N ASP A 104 -38.09 2.30 8.68
CA ASP A 104 -37.89 3.70 8.28
C ASP A 104 -37.24 4.77 9.21
N PRO A 105 -36.53 5.75 8.60
CA PRO A 105 -35.55 6.62 9.24
C PRO A 105 -36.12 7.99 9.63
N PRO A 106 -35.35 8.82 10.36
CA PRO A 106 -35.50 10.26 10.16
C PRO A 106 -34.19 11.01 9.95
N GLN A 107 -34.29 11.90 8.96
CA GLN A 107 -33.37 12.94 8.59
C GLN A 107 -33.37 14.12 9.60
N SER A 108 -32.17 14.67 9.78
CA SER A 108 -31.86 16.11 9.79
C SER A 108 -32.10 17.02 11.02
N LYS A 109 -31.10 17.91 11.17
CA LYS A 109 -31.11 19.29 11.69
C LYS A 109 -31.12 19.50 13.21
N GLY A 110 -30.09 20.23 13.68
CA GLY A 110 -30.31 21.25 14.71
C GLY A 110 -29.18 21.53 15.69
N LYS A 111 -28.36 22.54 15.34
CA LYS A 111 -27.87 23.62 16.21
C LYS A 111 -26.83 23.37 17.31
N CYS A 112 -25.83 24.24 17.23
CA CYS A 112 -24.76 24.54 18.17
C CYS A 112 -25.31 25.29 19.40
N SER A 113 -24.80 24.96 20.59
CA SER A 113 -24.81 25.86 21.76
C SER A 113 -23.58 25.58 22.61
N ASP A 114 -22.71 26.58 22.70
CA ASP A 114 -21.56 26.62 23.60
C ASP A 114 -22.00 26.68 25.06
N ASN A 115 -21.32 25.91 25.92
CA ASN A 115 -20.88 26.40 27.23
C ASN A 115 -19.71 25.57 27.76
N SER A 116 -18.65 26.28 28.10
CA SER A 116 -17.32 25.87 28.54
C SER A 116 -17.30 25.06 29.84
N THR A 117 -16.40 24.06 29.93
CA THR A 117 -15.47 23.86 31.07
C THR A 117 -14.33 22.93 30.61
N GLN A 118 -13.09 23.30 30.95
CA GLN A 118 -11.84 22.66 30.55
C GLN A 118 -11.65 21.25 31.16
N THR A 119 -11.39 20.27 30.29
CA THR A 119 -10.45 19.16 30.52
C THR A 119 -9.85 18.78 29.16
N SER A 120 -8.61 19.20 28.93
CA SER A 120 -7.87 18.99 27.70
C SER A 120 -7.31 17.57 27.61
N GLU A 121 -8.20 16.57 27.51
CA GLU A 121 -7.85 15.19 27.18
C GLU A 121 -9.01 14.54 26.42
N SER A 122 -9.17 14.87 25.13
CA SER A 122 -9.84 14.03 24.13
C SER A 122 -10.01 14.78 22.82
N GLN A 123 -9.10 14.56 21.88
CA GLN A 123 -9.41 14.68 20.44
C GLN A 123 -8.31 14.02 19.59
N LEU A 124 -7.79 12.87 20.01
CA LEU A 124 -7.32 11.91 18.99
C LEU A 124 -8.55 11.10 18.60
N GLY A 125 -9.29 11.64 17.63
CA GLY A 125 -10.47 10.99 17.05
C GLY A 125 -10.15 9.55 16.71
N THR A 126 -11.14 8.68 16.87
CA THR A 126 -11.07 7.24 16.67
C THR A 126 -10.48 6.92 15.30
N VAL A 127 -9.15 6.75 15.23
CA VAL A 127 -8.46 6.40 13.99
C VAL A 127 -9.00 5.03 13.58
N LYS A 128 -9.80 5.01 12.51
CA LYS A 128 -10.41 3.79 12.01
C LYS A 128 -9.30 2.93 11.42
N ALA A 129 -8.89 1.94 12.19
CA ALA A 129 -7.92 0.90 11.91
C ALA A 129 -8.23 0.12 10.61
N ARG A 130 -7.91 0.65 9.43
CA ARG A 130 -7.98 -0.09 8.16
C ARG A 130 -6.64 -0.79 7.87
N TYR A 131 -6.11 -1.58 8.80
CA TYR A 131 -4.69 -1.99 8.77
C TYR A 131 -4.26 -2.98 7.68
N ARG A 132 -5.18 -3.49 6.84
CA ARG A 132 -4.90 -4.36 5.69
C ARG A 132 -5.93 -4.17 4.55
N ALA A 133 -6.23 -2.94 4.18
CA ALA A 133 -6.93 -2.69 2.92
C ALA A 133 -5.94 -2.83 1.76
N GLY A 134 -6.39 -3.38 0.62
CA GLY A 134 -5.60 -3.49 -0.60
C GLY A 134 -5.62 -4.86 -1.25
N THR A 135 -5.35 -4.89 -2.55
CA THR A 135 -5.32 -6.09 -3.38
C THR A 135 -4.02 -6.90 -3.16
N ILE A 136 -4.11 -8.15 -2.67
CA ILE A 136 -2.97 -9.00 -2.23
C ILE A 136 -1.80 -9.05 -3.25
N PRO A 137 -2.05 -9.30 -4.56
CA PRO A 137 -1.02 -9.25 -5.60
C PRO A 137 -0.18 -7.99 -5.65
N PHE A 138 -0.77 -6.84 -5.29
CA PHE A 138 -0.13 -5.54 -5.41
C PHE A 138 0.25 -4.94 -4.05
N MET A 139 -0.14 -5.56 -2.94
CA MET A 139 0.22 -5.12 -1.59
C MET A 139 1.74 -5.15 -1.33
N ALA A 140 2.27 -4.12 -0.68
CA ALA A 140 3.69 -4.04 -0.32
C ALA A 140 4.13 -5.16 0.65
N ILE A 141 5.40 -5.59 0.56
CA ILE A 141 5.98 -6.68 1.36
C ILE A 141 5.82 -6.42 2.86
N GLU A 142 6.09 -5.20 3.32
CA GLU A 142 5.99 -4.88 4.76
C GLU A 142 4.55 -5.02 5.28
N LEU A 143 3.54 -4.68 4.46
CA LEU A 143 2.13 -4.87 4.81
C LEU A 143 1.75 -6.36 4.83
N LEU A 144 2.27 -7.14 3.89
CA LEU A 144 2.06 -8.59 3.83
C LEU A 144 2.73 -9.33 5.01
N GLN A 145 3.85 -8.82 5.51
CA GLN A 145 4.60 -9.39 6.64
C GLN A 145 4.10 -8.94 8.02
N ALA A 146 3.24 -7.92 8.08
CA ALA A 146 2.72 -7.41 9.34
C ALA A 146 1.95 -8.52 10.07
N LYS A 147 2.29 -8.78 11.34
CA LYS A 147 1.63 -9.82 12.17
C LYS A 147 0.69 -9.20 13.20
N SER A 148 1.27 -8.53 14.20
CA SER A 148 0.59 -7.94 15.37
C SER A 148 0.71 -6.43 15.43
N VAL A 149 1.72 -5.87 14.78
CA VAL A 149 1.94 -4.44 14.59
C VAL A 149 1.85 -4.18 13.10
N TYR A 150 1.03 -3.20 12.74
CA TYR A 150 0.84 -2.78 11.35
C TYR A 150 1.55 -1.46 11.12
N PRO A 151 2.40 -1.38 10.08
CA PRO A 151 2.99 -0.12 9.71
C PRO A 151 1.91 0.83 9.20
N PHE A 152 2.10 2.12 9.46
CA PHE A 152 1.33 3.13 8.76
C PHE A 152 1.56 3.04 7.27
N HIS A 153 0.49 3.25 6.49
CA HIS A 153 0.66 3.31 5.06
C HIS A 153 1.55 4.50 4.70
N ARG A 154 2.55 4.30 3.83
CA ARG A 154 3.44 5.36 3.37
C ARG A 154 3.41 5.44 1.86
N TYR A 155 3.90 6.57 1.35
CA TYR A 155 4.05 6.81 -0.08
C TYR A 155 4.78 5.67 -0.82
N ARG A 156 5.88 5.16 -0.25
CA ARG A 156 6.64 4.05 -0.85
C ARG A 156 5.82 2.76 -1.05
N PHE A 157 4.76 2.52 -0.26
CA PHE A 157 3.92 1.33 -0.43
C PHE A 157 3.08 1.40 -1.69
N ASP A 158 2.50 2.56 -2.01
CA ASP A 158 1.79 2.74 -3.28
C ASP A 158 2.76 2.65 -4.47
N ILE A 159 3.99 3.17 -4.33
CA ILE A 159 5.05 3.02 -5.34
C ILE A 159 5.46 1.55 -5.54
N GLU A 160 5.58 0.78 -4.46
CA GLU A 160 5.85 -0.66 -4.52
C GLU A 160 4.71 -1.40 -5.24
N SER A 161 3.45 -1.04 -4.97
CA SER A 161 2.29 -1.55 -5.69
C SER A 161 2.34 -1.25 -7.20
N PHE A 162 2.74 -0.03 -7.61
CA PHE A 162 2.97 0.26 -9.03
C PHE A 162 4.00 -0.65 -9.66
N CYS A 163 5.11 -0.96 -8.97
CA CYS A 163 6.09 -1.91 -9.48
C CYS A 163 5.46 -3.29 -9.73
N TYR A 164 4.61 -3.77 -8.82
CA TYR A 164 3.93 -5.05 -8.98
C TYR A 164 2.90 -5.05 -10.09
N VAL A 165 2.10 -3.99 -10.23
CA VAL A 165 1.19 -3.79 -11.38
C VAL A 165 1.96 -3.82 -12.70
N LEU A 166 3.09 -3.10 -12.78
CA LEU A 166 3.93 -3.07 -13.98
C LEU A 166 4.42 -4.46 -14.39
N VAL A 167 4.96 -5.22 -13.43
CA VAL A 167 5.44 -6.59 -13.65
C VAL A 167 4.28 -7.50 -14.05
N TRP A 168 3.17 -7.42 -13.33
CA TRP A 168 1.97 -8.21 -13.57
C TRP A 168 1.44 -8.01 -14.98
N PHE A 169 1.24 -6.76 -15.38
CA PHE A 169 0.77 -6.44 -16.72
C PHE A 169 1.78 -6.87 -17.78
N CYS A 170 3.05 -6.49 -17.66
CA CYS A 170 4.01 -6.73 -18.73
C CYS A 170 4.33 -8.22 -18.96
N LEU A 171 4.24 -9.05 -17.93
CA LEU A 171 4.41 -10.50 -18.06
C LEU A 171 3.11 -11.20 -18.48
N GLY A 172 1.97 -10.75 -17.95
CA GLY A 172 0.67 -11.38 -18.17
C GLY A 172 -0.03 -10.97 -19.46
N PHE A 173 0.21 -9.78 -19.99
CA PHE A 173 -0.56 -9.22 -21.09
C PHE A 173 -0.30 -9.94 -22.42
N ASP A 174 -1.38 -10.44 -23.02
CA ASP A 174 -1.44 -10.99 -24.36
C ASP A 174 -2.04 -9.93 -25.30
N PRO A 175 -1.24 -9.32 -26.19
CA PRO A 175 -1.72 -8.25 -27.07
C PRO A 175 -2.74 -8.69 -28.11
N GLN A 176 -2.78 -9.99 -28.46
CA GLN A 176 -3.73 -10.50 -29.46
C GLN A 176 -5.09 -10.77 -28.83
N LYS A 177 -5.08 -11.31 -27.60
CA LYS A 177 -6.31 -11.65 -26.87
C LYS A 177 -6.83 -10.52 -26.00
N HIS A 178 -6.03 -9.47 -25.79
CA HIS A 178 -6.30 -8.40 -24.84
C HIS A 178 -6.65 -8.92 -23.44
N THR A 179 -5.90 -9.93 -22.99
CA THR A 179 -6.08 -10.55 -21.66
C THR A 179 -4.79 -10.43 -20.86
N VAL A 180 -4.90 -10.43 -19.54
CA VAL A 180 -3.75 -10.45 -18.63
C VAL A 180 -3.78 -11.76 -17.86
N ALA A 181 -2.75 -12.58 -18.06
CA ALA A 181 -2.58 -13.81 -17.33
C ALA A 181 -2.14 -13.56 -15.88
N HIS A 182 -2.57 -14.46 -15.02
CA HIS A 182 -2.35 -14.39 -13.59
C HIS A 182 -0.93 -14.79 -13.18
N ILE A 183 -0.37 -14.16 -12.13
CA ILE A 183 0.87 -14.61 -11.49
C ILE A 183 0.51 -15.29 -10.16
N GLU A 184 0.19 -16.58 -10.21
CA GLU A 184 -0.27 -17.38 -9.06
C GLU A 184 0.61 -17.25 -7.81
N ARG A 185 1.93 -17.12 -7.99
CA ARG A 185 2.87 -16.99 -6.86
C ARG A 185 2.72 -15.70 -6.05
N TRP A 186 2.04 -14.70 -6.58
CA TRP A 186 1.79 -13.41 -5.93
C TRP A 186 0.33 -13.26 -5.49
N ASP A 187 -0.52 -14.26 -5.72
CA ASP A 187 -1.93 -14.24 -5.34
C ASP A 187 -2.30 -15.50 -4.53
N HIS A 188 -1.49 -15.80 -3.51
CA HIS A 188 -1.80 -16.87 -2.59
C HIS A 188 -2.70 -16.34 -1.46
N GLU A 189 -3.57 -17.19 -0.91
CA GLU A 189 -4.33 -16.88 0.32
C GLU A 189 -3.42 -16.60 1.55
N ASP A 190 -2.16 -17.03 1.50
CA ASP A 190 -1.18 -16.89 2.57
C ASP A 190 -0.33 -15.66 2.28
N LEU A 191 -0.60 -14.57 3.01
CA LEU A 191 0.08 -13.29 2.86
C LEU A 191 1.61 -13.42 2.98
N MET A 192 2.10 -14.30 3.86
CA MET A 192 3.53 -14.51 4.00
C MET A 192 4.10 -15.14 2.73
N ARG A 193 3.43 -16.11 2.10
CA ARG A 193 3.91 -16.70 0.83
C ARG A 193 4.04 -15.66 -0.27
N ASN A 194 3.11 -14.70 -0.35
CA ASN A 194 3.20 -13.58 -1.28
C ASN A 194 4.41 -12.70 -0.97
N ALA A 195 4.62 -12.33 0.30
CA ALA A 195 5.78 -11.55 0.72
C ALA A 195 7.10 -12.24 0.34
N TRP A 196 7.24 -13.53 0.63
CA TRP A 196 8.43 -14.32 0.29
C TRP A 196 8.65 -14.41 -1.23
N ALA A 197 7.57 -14.56 -2.01
CA ALA A 197 7.67 -14.60 -3.47
C ALA A 197 8.13 -13.25 -4.04
N LYS A 198 7.66 -12.14 -3.48
CA LYS A 198 8.06 -10.78 -3.85
C LYS A 198 9.50 -10.49 -3.43
N LEU A 199 9.92 -10.84 -2.22
CA LEU A 199 11.30 -10.72 -1.77
C LEU A 199 12.28 -11.47 -2.69
N ARG A 200 11.98 -12.74 -3.00
CA ARG A 200 12.78 -13.53 -3.95
C ARG A 200 12.90 -12.86 -5.32
N PHE A 201 11.82 -12.24 -5.80
CA PHE A 201 11.85 -11.48 -7.05
C PHE A 201 12.75 -10.24 -6.95
N LEU A 202 12.74 -9.51 -5.83
CA LEU A 202 13.61 -8.34 -5.63
C LEU A 202 15.09 -8.73 -5.50
N GLU A 203 15.37 -9.80 -4.75
CA GLU A 203 16.74 -10.18 -4.34
C GLU A 203 17.44 -11.10 -5.36
N ASP A 204 16.72 -12.01 -6.03
CA ASP A 204 17.32 -13.05 -6.87
C ASP A 204 17.02 -12.86 -8.37
N HIS A 205 18.05 -12.54 -9.14
CA HIS A 205 17.95 -12.44 -10.60
C HIS A 205 17.48 -13.75 -11.28
N ARG A 206 17.75 -14.92 -10.68
CA ARG A 206 17.29 -16.21 -11.22
C ARG A 206 15.77 -16.34 -11.10
N GLU A 207 15.19 -15.88 -9.99
CA GLU A 207 13.75 -15.86 -9.78
C GLU A 207 13.06 -14.87 -10.73
N ARG A 208 13.68 -13.71 -10.98
CA ARG A 208 13.25 -12.80 -12.06
C ARG A 208 13.26 -13.53 -13.42
N LYS A 209 14.35 -14.18 -13.78
CA LYS A 209 14.45 -14.92 -15.05
C LYS A 209 13.35 -15.99 -15.21
N ILE A 210 12.99 -16.68 -14.13
CA ILE A 210 11.89 -17.66 -14.12
C ILE A 210 10.54 -17.01 -14.45
N LEU A 211 10.26 -15.82 -13.91
CA LEU A 211 9.06 -15.05 -14.24
C LEU A 211 9.12 -14.51 -15.67
N TRP A 212 10.28 -14.07 -16.14
CA TRP A 212 10.45 -13.45 -17.46
C TRP A 212 10.19 -14.46 -18.58
N ASN A 213 10.57 -15.72 -18.35
CA ASN A 213 10.30 -16.81 -19.28
C ASN A 213 8.80 -17.11 -19.46
N ARG A 214 7.93 -16.58 -18.59
CA ARG A 214 6.47 -16.69 -18.72
C ARG A 214 5.83 -15.54 -19.50
N ALA A 215 6.61 -14.53 -19.89
CA ALA A 215 6.07 -13.36 -20.57
C ALA A 215 5.42 -13.74 -21.91
N ARG A 216 4.20 -13.26 -22.14
CA ARG A 216 3.44 -13.57 -23.36
C ARG A 216 3.84 -12.71 -24.57
N SER A 217 4.52 -11.59 -24.32
CA SER A 217 5.01 -10.69 -25.37
C SER A 217 6.45 -10.28 -25.10
N LYS A 218 7.32 -10.46 -26.10
CA LYS A 218 8.72 -9.99 -26.04
C LYS A 218 8.80 -8.46 -25.89
N LYS A 219 7.84 -7.74 -26.48
CA LYS A 219 7.78 -6.26 -26.45
C LYS A 219 7.57 -5.76 -25.02
N TYR A 220 6.55 -6.29 -24.35
CA TYR A 220 6.25 -5.95 -22.95
C TYR A 220 7.27 -6.53 -21.97
N LEU A 221 7.85 -7.70 -22.25
CA LEU A 221 8.99 -8.20 -21.47
C LEU A 221 10.17 -7.23 -21.50
N ASN A 222 10.47 -6.65 -22.66
CA ASN A 222 11.56 -5.69 -22.77
C ASN A 222 11.26 -4.42 -21.96
N LEU A 223 10.02 -3.93 -22.02
CA LEU A 223 9.59 -2.82 -21.17
C LEU A 223 9.71 -3.15 -19.67
N CYS A 224 9.26 -4.34 -19.27
CA CYS A 224 9.39 -4.81 -17.89
C CYS A 224 10.87 -4.81 -17.44
N LYS A 225 11.79 -5.23 -18.31
CA LYS A 225 13.23 -5.19 -18.00
C LYS A 225 13.73 -3.76 -17.84
N THR A 226 13.34 -2.85 -18.73
CA THR A 226 13.81 -1.46 -18.72
C THR A 226 13.24 -0.67 -17.54
N TRP A 227 11.98 -0.90 -17.17
CA TRP A 227 11.29 -0.13 -16.15
C TRP A 227 11.27 -0.83 -14.78
N ALA A 228 10.87 -2.10 -14.71
CA ALA A 228 10.67 -2.76 -13.42
C ALA A 228 11.99 -3.16 -12.75
N VAL A 229 13.05 -3.52 -13.49
CA VAL A 229 14.31 -3.96 -12.87
C VAL A 229 15.00 -2.84 -12.06
N PRO A 230 15.17 -1.60 -12.59
CA PRO A 230 15.73 -0.51 -11.78
C PRO A 230 14.89 -0.20 -10.54
N ILE A 231 13.55 -0.21 -10.68
CA ILE A 231 12.63 0.01 -9.55
C ILE A 231 12.75 -1.12 -8.52
N SER A 232 12.88 -2.37 -8.98
CA SER A 232 13.05 -3.54 -8.11
C SER A 232 14.36 -3.49 -7.31
N HIS A 233 15.44 -2.95 -7.88
CA HIS A 233 16.68 -2.75 -7.12
C HIS A 233 16.50 -1.70 -6.02
N MET A 234 15.83 -0.57 -6.32
CA MET A 234 15.49 0.41 -5.27
C MET A 234 14.62 -0.21 -4.18
N LEU A 235 13.63 -1.03 -4.54
CA LEU A 235 12.82 -1.75 -3.56
C LEU A 235 13.63 -2.79 -2.76
N CYS A 236 14.60 -3.47 -3.38
CA CYS A 236 15.52 -4.36 -2.66
C CYS A 236 16.30 -3.60 -1.57
N ASP A 237 16.84 -2.43 -1.92
CA ASP A 237 17.56 -1.55 -0.98
C ASP A 237 16.62 -1.06 0.16
N VAL A 238 15.34 -0.80 -0.14
CA VAL A 238 14.33 -0.50 0.90
C VAL A 238 14.19 -1.66 1.87
N GLN A 239 14.07 -2.90 1.37
CA GLN A 239 13.94 -4.10 2.23
C GLN A 239 15.19 -4.34 3.08
N GLU A 240 16.38 -4.07 2.55
CA GLU A 240 17.62 -4.16 3.32
C GLU A 240 17.66 -3.17 4.48
N ARG A 241 17.27 -1.92 4.24
CA ARG A 241 17.20 -0.89 5.28
C ARG A 241 16.11 -1.17 6.30
N ASP A 242 14.96 -1.67 5.85
CA ASP A 242 13.87 -2.07 6.74
C ASP A 242 14.29 -3.21 7.68
N ARG A 243 15.03 -4.22 7.17
CA ARG A 243 15.63 -5.27 8.01
C ARG A 243 16.61 -4.68 9.04
N ALA A 244 17.44 -3.71 8.65
CA ALA A 244 18.36 -3.04 9.57
C ALA A 244 17.61 -2.27 10.68
N ILE A 245 16.54 -1.53 10.34
CA ILE A 245 15.68 -0.84 11.30
C ILE A 245 15.04 -1.85 12.26
N LYS A 246 14.50 -2.96 11.75
CA LYS A 246 13.89 -4.01 12.57
C LYS A 246 14.91 -4.65 13.52
N HIS A 247 16.15 -4.89 13.10
CA HIS A 247 17.21 -5.38 13.98
C HIS A 247 17.54 -4.39 15.10
N LEU A 248 17.71 -3.10 14.76
CA LEU A 248 17.93 -2.04 15.75
C LEU A 248 16.79 -1.97 16.78
N ILE A 249 15.53 -2.21 16.38
CA ILE A 249 14.39 -2.18 17.30
C ILE A 249 14.33 -3.46 18.17
N ILE A 250 14.61 -4.64 17.61
CA ILE A 250 14.46 -5.93 18.29
C ILE A 250 15.59 -6.23 19.28
N GLU A 251 16.86 -6.07 18.87
CA GLU A 251 18.03 -6.37 19.72
C GLU A 251 17.96 -5.63 21.06
N ASP A 252 17.35 -4.47 21.00
CA ASP A 252 17.38 -3.44 22.01
C ASP A 252 16.10 -3.51 22.90
N TYR A 253 14.97 -3.99 22.34
CA TYR A 253 13.77 -4.41 23.10
C TYR A 253 14.03 -5.65 23.98
N VAL A 254 14.78 -6.64 23.46
CA VAL A 254 15.11 -7.87 24.21
C VAL A 254 16.07 -7.59 25.37
N SER A 255 16.89 -6.55 25.26
CA SER A 255 17.96 -6.27 26.22
C SER A 255 17.53 -5.47 27.47
N SER A 256 16.47 -4.65 27.42
CA SER A 256 15.99 -3.93 28.62
C SER A 256 14.55 -3.39 28.50
N PRO A 257 13.52 -4.23 28.71
CA PRO A 257 12.11 -3.84 28.56
C PRO A 257 11.64 -2.71 29.49
N GLU A 258 12.26 -2.58 30.67
CA GLU A 258 11.86 -1.65 31.73
C GLU A 258 12.47 -0.24 31.57
N GLN A 259 13.60 -0.13 30.86
CA GLN A 259 14.28 1.15 30.56
C GLN A 259 13.85 1.76 29.21
N LEU A 260 12.86 1.14 28.56
CA LEU A 260 12.42 1.48 27.22
C LEU A 260 12.00 2.96 27.14
N SER A 261 11.29 3.50 28.14
CA SER A 261 10.77 4.88 28.10
C SER A 261 11.85 5.97 28.06
N ASP A 262 12.99 5.77 28.74
CA ASP A 262 14.08 6.74 28.82
C ASP A 262 15.08 6.60 27.65
N LYS A 263 15.33 5.36 27.18
CA LYS A 263 16.15 5.09 26.00
C LYS A 263 15.46 5.45 24.68
N ILE A 264 14.12 5.41 24.67
CA ILE A 264 13.28 5.78 23.52
C ILE A 264 13.71 7.14 22.96
N GLY A 265 14.03 8.15 23.79
CA GLY A 265 14.36 9.52 23.36
C GLY A 265 15.60 9.66 22.46
N GLY A 266 16.68 8.95 22.78
CA GLY A 266 17.90 8.94 21.98
C GLY A 266 17.73 8.15 20.68
N TRP A 267 17.04 7.01 20.78
CA TRP A 267 16.77 6.11 19.66
C TRP A 267 15.77 6.70 18.68
N LYS A 268 14.88 7.59 19.13
CA LYS A 268 13.98 8.35 18.25
C LYS A 268 14.75 9.00 17.12
N ARG A 269 15.93 9.57 17.39
CA ARG A 269 16.72 10.29 16.39
C ARG A 269 17.44 9.34 15.45
N GLU A 270 18.03 8.28 15.99
CA GLU A 270 18.75 7.29 15.20
C GLU A 270 17.79 6.52 14.29
N VAL A 271 16.74 5.91 14.84
CA VAL A 271 15.70 5.21 14.06
C VAL A 271 15.06 6.14 13.03
N ALA A 272 14.72 7.38 13.38
CA ALA A 272 14.17 8.34 12.41
C ALA A 272 15.16 8.66 11.28
N SER A 273 16.47 8.69 11.56
CA SER A 273 17.49 8.87 10.52
C SER A 273 17.54 7.68 9.57
N TYR A 274 17.41 6.45 10.09
CA TYR A 274 17.36 5.25 9.25
C TYR A 274 16.06 5.16 8.44
N GLU A 275 14.91 5.46 9.06
CA GLU A 275 13.61 5.57 8.39
C GLU A 275 13.67 6.63 7.28
N GLN A 276 14.18 7.83 7.56
CA GLN A 276 14.36 8.88 6.56
C GLN A 276 15.26 8.40 5.41
N ALA A 277 16.39 7.75 5.72
CA ALA A 277 17.28 7.21 4.69
C ALA A 277 16.62 6.11 3.85
N ARG A 278 15.73 5.30 4.44
CA ARG A 278 14.91 4.30 3.72
C ARG A 278 13.92 4.97 2.78
N GLU A 279 13.17 5.98 3.25
CA GLU A 279 12.21 6.71 2.39
C GLU A 279 12.91 7.43 1.23
N GLN A 280 14.18 7.82 1.40
CA GLN A 280 14.98 8.42 0.33
C GLN A 280 15.49 7.42 -0.71
N VAL A 281 15.40 6.11 -0.48
CA VAL A 281 15.85 5.10 -1.46
C VAL A 281 15.01 5.17 -2.73
N ILE A 282 13.68 5.22 -2.56
CA ILE A 282 12.72 5.24 -3.66
C ILE A 282 11.80 6.45 -3.51
N THR A 283 11.94 7.40 -4.44
CA THR A 283 11.12 8.60 -4.50
C THR A 283 10.40 8.68 -5.84
N TYR A 284 9.38 9.53 -5.92
CA TYR A 284 8.69 9.81 -7.17
C TYR A 284 9.66 10.17 -8.30
N GLU A 285 10.60 11.08 -8.04
CA GLU A 285 11.57 11.56 -9.03
C GLU A 285 12.45 10.43 -9.54
N LYS A 286 12.91 9.55 -8.65
CA LYS A 286 13.72 8.38 -9.03
C LYS A 286 12.94 7.40 -9.88
N VAL A 287 11.67 7.16 -9.56
CA VAL A 287 10.78 6.29 -10.35
C VAL A 287 10.50 6.93 -11.71
N MET A 288 10.16 8.22 -11.76
CA MET A 288 9.90 8.92 -13.02
C MET A 288 11.12 9.00 -13.92
N ASN A 289 12.33 9.16 -13.35
CA ASN A 289 13.59 9.09 -14.08
C ASN A 289 13.84 7.72 -14.73
N VAL A 290 13.16 6.66 -14.29
CA VAL A 290 13.16 5.34 -14.94
C VAL A 290 12.06 5.27 -15.99
N LEU A 291 10.84 5.73 -15.68
CA LEU A 291 9.68 5.64 -16.57
C LEU A 291 9.79 6.54 -17.81
N LEU A 292 10.54 7.64 -17.73
CA LEU A 292 10.71 8.60 -18.84
C LEU A 292 11.90 8.26 -19.77
N ARG A 293 12.52 7.08 -19.61
CA ARG A 293 13.53 6.54 -20.53
C ARG A 293 12.90 5.73 -21.66
#